data_AF-A0A497M1W8-F1
#
_entry.id   AF-A0A497M1W8-F1
#
_cell.length_a   1.000
_cell.length_b   1.000
_cell.length_c   1.000
_cell.angle_alpha   90.00
_cell.angle_beta   90.00
_cell.angle_gamma   90.00
#
_symmetry.space_group_name_H-M   'P 1'
#
loop_
_entity.id
_entity.type
_entity.pdbx_description
1 polymer ?
#
loop_
_entity_poly.entity_id
_entity_poly.type
_entity_poly.pdbx_seq_one_letter_code
_entity_poly.pdbx_strand_id
1 'polypeptide(L)'
;MWAVWRPDAIAVLKDKKARASLNRYFSVMQNEKPAKFLIAKKIPANFTEEDSTEKLWNLHEELTEKYYGLEKQIDSKQKSLDELKTPEKSYLDLKIEIAKRIMQ
;
A
#
# COMPACT_ATOMS: atom_id res chain seq x y z
N MET A 1 -27.18 1.12 -15.57
CA MET A 1 -28.40 0.77 -14.81
C MET A 1 -28.18 0.75 -13.30
N TRP A 2 -27.08 0.17 -12.77
CA TRP A 2 -26.78 0.14 -11.32
C TRP A 2 -26.78 1.53 -10.64
N ALA A 3 -26.30 2.56 -11.34
CA ALA A 3 -26.29 3.96 -10.91
C ALA A 3 -27.68 4.50 -10.52
N VAL A 4 -28.74 4.01 -11.17
CA VAL A 4 -30.13 4.39 -10.89
C VAL A 4 -30.63 3.74 -9.61
N TRP A 5 -30.17 2.53 -9.31
CA TRP A 5 -30.54 1.75 -8.13
C TRP A 5 -29.72 2.12 -6.88
N ARG A 6 -28.52 2.68 -7.06
CA ARG A 6 -27.63 3.15 -5.99
C ARG A 6 -27.17 4.59 -6.23
N PRO A 7 -28.10 5.56 -6.21
CA PRO A 7 -27.73 6.97 -6.35
C PRO A 7 -26.84 7.45 -5.20
N ASP A 8 -26.96 6.83 -4.02
CA ASP A 8 -26.12 7.03 -2.85
C ASP A 8 -24.64 6.72 -3.14
N ALA A 9 -24.36 5.66 -3.90
CA ALA A 9 -23.00 5.27 -4.27
C ALA A 9 -22.33 6.29 -5.20
N ILE A 10 -23.12 7.10 -5.91
CA ILE A 10 -22.61 8.23 -6.71
C ILE A 10 -22.51 9.49 -5.86
N ALA A 11 -23.49 9.73 -4.99
CA ALA A 11 -23.53 10.89 -4.11
C ALA A 11 -22.31 10.93 -3.17
N VAL A 12 -21.91 9.78 -2.61
CA VAL A 12 -20.74 9.67 -1.73
C VAL A 12 -19.44 10.08 -2.44
N LEU A 13 -19.35 9.91 -3.77
CA LEU A 13 -18.18 10.33 -4.53
C LEU A 13 -18.01 11.86 -4.54
N LYS A 14 -19.06 12.63 -4.22
CA LYS A 14 -19.06 14.09 -4.12
C LYS A 14 -19.11 14.59 -2.68
N ASP A 15 -19.32 13.70 -1.71
CA ASP A 15 -19.39 14.07 -0.29
C ASP A 15 -18.04 14.61 0.20
N LYS A 16 -18.05 15.80 0.81
CA LYS A 16 -16.83 16.49 1.24
C LYS A 16 -16.14 15.74 2.39
N LYS A 17 -16.90 15.15 3.32
CA LYS A 17 -16.33 14.42 4.46
C LYS A 17 -15.68 13.13 3.97
N ALA A 18 -16.36 12.38 3.11
CA ALA A 18 -15.82 11.16 2.50
C ALA A 18 -14.51 11.43 1.76
N ARG A 19 -14.46 12.47 0.92
CA ARG A 19 -13.24 12.87 0.21
C ARG A 19 -12.11 13.28 1.15
N ALA A 20 -12.41 14.03 2.21
CA ALA A 20 -11.41 14.43 3.18
C ALA A 20 -10.86 13.23 3.98
N SER A 21 -11.73 12.33 4.45
CA SER A 21 -11.36 11.17 5.26
C SER A 21 -10.67 10.06 4.46
N LEU A 22 -11.04 9.86 3.19
CA LEU A 22 -10.56 8.77 2.33
C LEU A 22 -9.77 9.30 1.13
N ASN A 23 -9.03 10.40 1.31
CA ASN A 23 -8.32 11.10 0.24
C ASN A 23 -7.49 10.13 -0.64
N ARG A 24 -6.70 9.25 -0.02
CA ARG A 24 -5.87 8.28 -0.76
C ARG A 24 -6.71 7.30 -1.60
N TYR A 25 -7.85 6.83 -1.09
CA TYR A 25 -8.75 5.92 -1.82
C TYR A 25 -9.27 6.59 -3.09
N PHE A 26 -9.74 7.84 -2.98
CA PHE A 26 -10.22 8.60 -4.13
C PHE A 26 -9.13 8.89 -5.15
N SER A 27 -7.91 9.24 -4.71
CA SER A 27 -6.78 9.42 -5.63
C SER A 27 -6.36 8.13 -6.33
N VAL A 28 -6.43 6.98 -5.66
CA VAL A 28 -6.19 5.67 -6.32
C VAL A 28 -7.28 5.38 -7.34
N MET A 29 -8.55 5.55 -6.97
CA MET A 29 -9.69 5.32 -7.85
C MET A 29 -9.62 6.18 -9.12
N GLN A 30 -9.04 7.38 -9.03
CA GLN A 30 -8.87 8.33 -10.14
C GLN A 30 -7.52 8.21 -10.86
N ASN A 31 -6.71 7.19 -10.54
CA ASN A 31 -5.37 6.98 -11.09
C ASN A 31 -4.39 8.16 -10.86
N GLU A 32 -4.64 9.00 -9.86
CA GLU A 32 -3.75 10.12 -9.50
C GLU A 32 -2.55 9.66 -8.69
N LYS A 33 -2.74 8.60 -7.89
CA LYS A 33 -1.71 8.01 -7.04
C LYS A 33 -1.83 6.49 -7.06
N PRO A 34 -0.73 5.74 -7.00
CA PRO A 34 -0.79 4.27 -7.03
C PRO A 34 -1.29 3.68 -5.71
N ALA A 35 -1.88 2.49 -5.71
CA ALA A 35 -2.27 1.82 -4.48
C ALA A 35 -1.05 1.51 -3.57
N LYS A 36 -1.24 1.57 -2.25
CA LYS A 36 -0.16 1.39 -1.26
C LYS A 36 0.57 0.04 -1.39
N PHE A 37 -0.15 -1.04 -1.71
CA PHE A 37 0.46 -2.35 -1.88
C PHE A 37 1.40 -2.41 -3.09
N LEU A 38 1.15 -1.61 -4.14
CA LEU A 38 2.05 -1.52 -5.30
C LEU A 38 3.39 -0.87 -4.91
N ILE A 39 3.35 0.12 -4.02
CA ILE A 39 4.55 0.74 -3.45
C ILE A 39 5.30 -0.26 -2.57
N ALA A 40 4.59 -0.95 -1.68
CA ALA A 40 5.20 -1.96 -0.80
C ALA A 40 5.89 -3.09 -1.60
N LYS A 41 5.33 -3.47 -2.75
CA LYS A 41 5.92 -4.48 -3.65
C LYS A 41 7.26 -4.06 -4.26
N LYS A 42 7.61 -2.77 -4.25
CA LYS A 42 8.88 -2.27 -4.81
C LYS A 42 10.03 -2.20 -3.79
N ILE A 43 9.76 -2.47 -2.52
CA ILE A 43 10.76 -2.39 -1.46
C ILE A 43 11.29 -3.80 -1.22
N PRO A 44 12.60 -4.07 -1.40
CA PRO A 44 13.17 -5.38 -1.13
C PRO A 44 13.11 -5.71 0.36
N ALA A 45 12.81 -6.95 0.69
CA ALA A 45 12.81 -7.47 2.06
C ALA A 45 13.64 -8.76 2.13
N ASN A 46 14.66 -8.76 2.96
CA ASN A 46 15.56 -9.90 3.14
C ASN A 46 15.15 -10.68 4.38
N PHE A 47 14.31 -11.69 4.19
CA PHE A 47 13.89 -12.60 5.26
C PHE A 47 13.72 -14.04 4.74
N THR A 48 13.77 -15.00 5.65
CA THR A 48 13.44 -16.40 5.39
C THR A 48 12.28 -16.87 6.26
N GLU A 49 11.67 -18.00 5.90
CA GLU A 49 10.51 -18.52 6.65
C GLU A 49 10.90 -19.06 8.03
N GLU A 50 12.18 -19.39 8.21
CA GLU A 50 12.77 -19.87 9.45
C GLU A 50 13.10 -18.73 10.43
N ASP A 51 13.05 -17.46 9.98
CA ASP A 51 13.31 -16.32 10.85
C ASP A 51 12.28 -16.22 11.98
N SER A 52 12.72 -15.81 13.18
CA SER A 52 11.81 -15.63 14.32
C SER A 52 10.78 -14.53 14.05
N THR A 53 9.60 -14.64 14.66
CA THR A 53 8.53 -13.63 14.50
C THR A 53 8.99 -12.24 14.94
N GLU A 54 9.79 -12.17 16.01
CA GLU A 54 10.42 -10.93 16.47
C GLU A 54 11.33 -10.32 15.40
N LYS A 55 12.18 -11.12 14.75
CA LYS A 55 13.06 -10.66 13.66
C LYS A 55 12.25 -10.13 12.48
N LEU A 56 11.14 -10.77 12.11
CA LEU A 56 10.26 -10.30 11.04
C LEU A 56 9.61 -8.95 11.38
N TRP A 57 9.17 -8.75 12.62
CA TRP A 57 8.61 -7.47 13.07
C TRP A 57 9.65 -6.36 13.11
N ASN A 58 10.86 -6.63 13.60
CA ASN A 58 11.96 -5.66 13.57
C ASN A 58 12.31 -5.23 12.13
N LEU A 59 12.40 -6.19 11.19
CA LEU A 59 12.59 -5.88 9.78
C LEU A 59 11.41 -5.07 9.21
N HIS A 60 10.17 -5.37 9.64
CA HIS A 60 9.00 -4.62 9.20
C HIS A 60 9.08 -3.16 9.65
N GLU A 61 9.48 -2.87 10.88
CA GLU A 61 9.67 -1.50 11.36
C GLU A 61 10.69 -0.73 10.50
N GLU A 62 11.85 -1.32 10.23
CA GLU A 62 12.87 -0.71 9.37
C GLU A 62 12.35 -0.43 7.95
N LEU A 63 11.63 -1.39 7.36
CA LEU A 63 11.07 -1.24 6.01
C LEU A 63 9.88 -0.28 5.98
N THR A 64 9.18 -0.08 7.10
CA THR A 64 8.08 0.89 7.24
C THR A 64 8.59 2.31 7.04
N GLU A 65 9.74 2.64 7.62
CA GLU A 65 10.36 3.97 7.44
C GLU A 65 10.77 4.20 5.98
N LYS A 66 11.39 3.19 5.35
CA LYS A 66 11.71 3.24 3.92
C LYS A 66 10.46 3.38 3.06
N TYR A 67 9.38 2.71 3.44
CA TYR A 67 8.08 2.80 2.78
C TYR A 67 7.52 4.22 2.82
N TYR A 68 7.52 4.89 3.97
CA TYR A 68 7.04 6.27 4.05
C TYR A 68 7.87 7.24 3.22
N GLY A 69 9.20 7.05 3.18
CA GLY A 69 10.07 7.82 2.30
C GLY A 69 9.71 7.65 0.82
N LEU A 70 9.53 6.39 0.40
CA LEU A 70 9.17 6.08 -0.98
C LEU A 70 7.76 6.57 -1.35
N GLU A 71 6.79 6.40 -0.46
CA GLU A 71 5.41 6.89 -0.63
C GLU A 71 5.40 8.41 -0.86
N LYS A 72 6.17 9.18 -0.08
CA LYS A 72 6.30 10.63 -0.27
C LYS A 72 6.93 11.00 -1.61
N GLN A 73 7.97 10.28 -2.05
CA GLN A 73 8.63 10.53 -3.34
C GLN A 73 7.71 10.24 -4.52
N ILE A 74 6.92 9.16 -4.45
CA ILE A 74 5.96 8.80 -5.48
C ILE A 74 4.78 9.77 -5.51
N ASP A 75 4.22 10.09 -4.33
CA ASP A 75 3.08 11.01 -4.22
C ASP A 75 3.45 12.44 -4.68
N SER A 76 4.72 12.83 -4.59
CA SER A 76 5.25 14.10 -5.10
C SER A 76 5.75 14.04 -6.55
N LYS A 77 5.56 12.91 -7.24
CA LYS A 77 6.00 12.66 -8.63
C LYS A 77 7.51 12.80 -8.85
N GLN A 78 8.32 12.69 -7.79
CA GLN A 78 9.78 12.69 -7.90
C GLN A 78 10.33 11.35 -8.42
N LYS A 79 9.57 10.27 -8.25
CA LYS A 79 9.88 8.94 -8.77
C LYS A 79 8.62 8.27 -9.33
N SER A 80 8.77 7.54 -10.43
CA SER A 80 7.71 6.67 -10.92
C SER A 80 7.86 5.25 -10.37
N LEU A 81 6.75 4.54 -10.19
CA LEU A 81 6.77 3.12 -9.82
C LEU A 81 7.35 2.24 -10.93
N ASP A 82 7.20 2.65 -12.18
CA ASP A 82 7.63 1.89 -13.36
C ASP A 82 9.16 1.87 -13.51
N GLU A 83 9.83 2.86 -12.93
CA GLU A 83 11.30 2.97 -12.90
C GLU A 83 11.91 2.03 -11.85
N LEU A 84 11.12 1.54 -10.90
CA LEU A 84 11.59 0.70 -9.81
C LEU A 84 11.52 -0.77 -10.19
N LYS A 85 12.64 -1.48 -10.03
CA LYS A 85 12.68 -2.94 -10.15
C LYS A 85 11.77 -3.56 -9.09
N THR A 86 11.08 -4.63 -9.48
CA THR A 86 10.32 -5.46 -8.53
C THR A 86 11.26 -6.53 -7.99
N PRO A 87 11.55 -6.54 -6.68
CA PRO A 87 12.35 -7.60 -6.06
C PRO A 87 11.59 -8.92 -6.00
N GLU A 88 12.32 -10.02 -5.83
CA GLU A 88 11.76 -11.37 -5.65
C GLU A 88 11.01 -11.50 -4.32
N LYS A 89 11.61 -11.00 -3.23
CA LYS A 89 10.98 -10.84 -1.91
C LYS A 89 10.84 -9.36 -1.57
N SER A 90 9.60 -8.94 -1.37
CA SER A 90 9.25 -7.55 -1.10
C SER A 90 8.75 -7.33 0.32
N TYR A 91 8.65 -6.06 0.72
CA TYR A 91 8.02 -5.65 1.98
C TYR A 91 6.55 -6.10 2.05
N LEU A 92 5.87 -6.22 0.90
CA LEU A 92 4.54 -6.81 0.85
C LEU A 92 4.57 -8.30 1.24
N ASP A 93 5.57 -9.05 0.76
CA ASP A 93 5.73 -10.47 1.08
C ASP A 93 6.06 -10.68 2.56
N LEU A 94 6.87 -9.79 3.15
CA LEU A 94 7.12 -9.78 4.61
C LEU A 94 5.82 -9.61 5.40
N LYS A 95 4.95 -8.67 4.99
CA LYS A 95 3.63 -8.48 5.63
C LYS A 95 2.74 -9.71 5.47
N ILE A 96 2.78 -10.38 4.32
CA ILE A 96 2.04 -11.63 4.08
C ILE A 96 2.53 -12.71 5.05
N GLU A 97 3.85 -12.87 5.21
CA GLU A 97 4.42 -13.86 6.12
C GLU A 97 4.03 -13.60 7.58
N ILE A 98 4.14 -12.35 8.05
CA ILE A 98 3.68 -11.97 9.38
C ILE A 98 2.18 -12.23 9.54
N ALA A 99 1.36 -11.89 8.54
CA ALA A 99 -0.09 -12.13 8.60
C ALA A 99 -0.43 -13.62 8.67
N LYS A 100 0.29 -14.49 7.94
CA LYS A 100 0.12 -15.94 8.05
C LYS A 100 0.37 -16.42 9.48
N ARG A 101 1.42 -15.94 10.14
CA ARG A 101 1.77 -16.31 11.52
C ARG A 101 0.76 -15.83 12.56
N ILE A 102 0.10 -14.69 12.32
CA ILE A 102 -0.97 -14.19 13.21
C ILE A 102 -2.25 -15.04 13.11
N MET A 103 -2.50 -15.63 11.93
CA MET A 103 -3.72 -16.40 11.66
C MET A 103 -3.60 -17.89 12.00
N GLN A 104 -2.44 -18.34 12.48
CA GLN A 104 -2.19 -19.67 13.04
C GLN A 104 -2.53 -19.69 14.53
#